data_AF-A0A1E3NFA9-F1
#
_entry.id   AF-A0A1E3NFA9-F1
#
_cell.length_a   1.000
_cell.length_b   1.000
_cell.length_c   1.000
_cell.angle_alpha   90.00
_cell.angle_beta   90.00
_cell.angle_gamma   90.00
#
_symmetry.space_group_name_H-M   'P 1'
#
loop_
_entity.id
_entity.type
_entity.pdbx_description
1 polymer ?
#
loop_
_entity_poly.entity_id
_entity_poly.type
_entity_poly.pdbx_seq_one_letter_code
_entity_poly.pdbx_strand_id
1 'polypeptide(L)'
;MQPILPPKPHQDQQEQPTLESQLNRLKIDDNLSDRTDLPFKIIPSDFTTQLFTQKDGNSLNVPLPSYFEYITNAKIKELIYNEELLSGYLLTLYKEEFIGLKRELNAVIEGQQKAALELKNKYIDCDDGLLDKALALDTHLKEYDSKLKTFDHLQIEMYETLNGLSSKSIAKHFSDKAATNEANCSELLDNASSTEVELSSKQLEQLLQSYTTQRYEWHKNKECVSKLEHHKVVGLE
;
A
#
# COMPACT_ATOMS: atom_id res chain seq x y z
N MET A 1 -24.63 -30.88 10.95
CA MET A 1 -24.09 -29.79 10.13
C MET A 1 -22.76 -29.41 10.74
N GLN A 2 -21.64 -29.91 10.20
CA GLN A 2 -20.32 -29.57 10.72
C GLN A 2 -20.03 -28.08 10.41
N PRO A 3 -19.53 -27.29 11.37
CA PRO A 3 -19.06 -25.94 11.08
C PRO A 3 -17.85 -26.01 10.16
N ILE A 4 -17.98 -25.41 8.99
CA ILE A 4 -16.91 -25.32 8.00
C ILE A 4 -15.88 -24.33 8.57
N LEU A 5 -14.70 -24.85 8.94
CA LEU A 5 -13.57 -24.02 9.35
C LEU A 5 -13.12 -23.15 8.16
N PRO A 6 -12.83 -21.86 8.38
CA PRO A 6 -12.30 -21.00 7.33
C PRO A 6 -10.97 -21.55 6.80
N PRO A 7 -10.73 -21.45 5.48
CA PRO A 7 -9.51 -21.95 4.85
C PRO A 7 -8.28 -21.30 5.51
N LYS A 8 -7.17 -22.05 5.61
CA LYS A 8 -5.88 -21.52 6.06
C LYS A 8 -5.50 -20.32 5.18
N PRO A 9 -4.88 -19.27 5.73
CA PRO A 9 -4.43 -18.14 4.94
C PRO A 9 -3.45 -18.64 3.85
N HIS A 10 -3.92 -18.59 2.61
CA HIS A 10 -3.09 -18.85 1.44
C HIS A 10 -2.09 -17.70 1.32
N GLN A 11 -0.80 -18.04 1.20
CA GLN A 11 0.25 -17.13 0.73
C GLN A 11 0.04 -16.84 -0.76
N ASP A 12 -1.12 -16.30 -1.15
CA ASP A 12 -1.31 -15.78 -2.51
C ASP A 12 -0.97 -14.30 -2.48
N GLN A 13 0.30 -14.01 -2.79
CA GLN A 13 0.70 -12.71 -3.30
C GLN A 13 -0.05 -12.48 -4.62
N GLN A 14 -1.24 -11.91 -4.56
CA GLN A 14 -1.82 -11.26 -5.72
C GLN A 14 -0.92 -10.06 -6.04
N GLU A 15 -0.12 -10.20 -7.09
CA GLU A 15 0.66 -9.12 -7.68
C GLU A 15 -0.28 -7.95 -8.00
N GLN A 16 -0.23 -6.91 -7.17
CA GLN A 16 -0.81 -5.62 -7.54
C GLN A 16 -0.09 -5.11 -8.78
N PRO A 17 -0.81 -4.60 -9.80
CA PRO A 17 -0.19 -4.01 -10.97
C PRO A 17 0.70 -2.84 -10.53
N THR A 18 1.99 -2.91 -10.89
CA THR A 18 2.99 -1.91 -10.53
C THR A 18 2.66 -0.54 -11.13
N LEU A 19 2.97 0.53 -10.38
CA LEU A 19 2.78 1.93 -10.78
C LEU A 19 3.34 2.24 -12.19
N GLU A 20 4.41 1.56 -12.59
CA GLU A 20 5.03 1.67 -13.92
C GLU A 20 4.11 1.25 -15.07
N SER A 21 3.24 0.27 -14.85
CA SER A 21 2.26 -0.17 -15.86
C SER A 21 1.15 0.86 -16.08
N GLN A 22 0.84 1.66 -15.04
CA GLN A 22 -0.12 2.76 -15.11
C GLN A 22 0.52 4.02 -15.71
N LEU A 23 1.78 4.32 -15.37
CA LEU A 23 2.52 5.45 -15.93
C LEU A 23 2.78 5.29 -17.44
N ASN A 24 3.03 4.06 -17.91
CA ASN A 24 3.26 3.79 -19.33
C ASN A 24 2.01 3.96 -20.22
N ARG A 25 0.80 4.05 -19.64
CA ARG A 25 -0.42 4.45 -20.37
C ARG A 25 -0.59 5.96 -20.49
N LEU A 26 0.18 6.75 -19.72
CA LEU A 26 0.23 8.21 -19.79
C LEU A 26 1.33 8.70 -20.74
N LYS A 27 1.67 7.91 -21.79
CA LYS A 27 2.53 8.41 -22.86
C LYS A 27 1.88 9.66 -23.45
N ILE A 28 2.59 10.78 -23.30
CA ILE A 28 2.21 12.09 -23.79
C ILE A 28 2.21 11.98 -25.31
N ASP A 29 1.01 11.94 -25.92
CA ASP A 29 0.88 12.10 -27.36
C ASP A 29 1.42 13.48 -27.75
N ASP A 30 2.36 13.51 -28.71
CA ASP A 30 2.99 14.74 -29.21
C ASP A 30 2.00 15.71 -29.90
N ASN A 31 0.74 15.30 -30.09
CA ASN A 31 -0.36 16.13 -30.61
C ASN A 31 -1.21 16.73 -29.48
N LEU A 32 -0.59 17.54 -28.62
CA LEU A 32 -1.30 18.25 -27.54
C LEU A 32 -2.28 19.33 -28.04
N SER A 33 -2.13 19.83 -29.27
CA SER A 33 -2.95 20.94 -29.79
C SER A 33 -4.40 20.54 -30.15
N ASP A 34 -4.66 19.25 -30.42
CA ASP A 34 -5.96 18.75 -30.87
C ASP A 34 -6.75 18.02 -29.76
N ARG A 35 -6.24 17.93 -28.53
CA ARG A 35 -6.93 17.26 -27.43
C ARG A 35 -8.08 18.12 -26.90
N THR A 36 -9.31 17.74 -27.27
CA THR A 36 -10.55 18.33 -26.75
C THR A 36 -10.86 17.95 -25.30
N ASP A 37 -10.16 16.95 -24.76
CA ASP A 37 -10.35 16.38 -23.44
C ASP A 37 -9.79 17.28 -22.32
N LEU A 38 -8.97 18.26 -22.69
CA LEU A 38 -8.38 19.19 -21.74
C LEU A 38 -9.33 20.37 -21.50
N PRO A 39 -9.51 20.82 -20.24
CA PRO A 39 -10.41 21.92 -19.92
C PRO A 39 -9.88 23.29 -20.37
N PHE A 40 -8.75 23.34 -21.08
CA PHE A 40 -8.13 24.56 -21.58
C PHE A 40 -7.60 24.37 -23.00
N LYS A 41 -7.59 25.47 -23.77
CA LYS A 41 -6.96 25.50 -25.10
C LYS A 41 -5.44 25.56 -24.94
N ILE A 42 -4.74 24.71 -25.68
CA ILE A 42 -3.28 24.71 -25.76
C ILE A 42 -2.87 25.59 -26.95
N ILE A 43 -1.92 26.49 -26.72
CA ILE A 43 -1.31 27.27 -27.81
C ILE A 43 -0.40 26.31 -28.59
N PRO A 44 -0.60 26.14 -29.90
CA PRO A 44 0.23 25.25 -30.69
C PRO A 44 1.70 25.67 -30.64
N SER A 45 2.61 24.70 -30.60
CA SER A 45 4.06 24.95 -30.68
C SER A 45 4.45 25.75 -31.92
N ASP A 46 3.66 25.62 -32.98
CA ASP A 46 3.89 26.18 -34.32
C ASP A 46 3.20 27.55 -34.48
N PHE A 47 2.74 28.14 -33.39
CA PHE A 47 2.07 29.44 -33.43
C PHE A 47 3.00 30.56 -33.93
N THR A 48 4.26 30.56 -33.47
CA THR A 48 5.26 31.56 -33.89
C THR A 48 5.61 31.41 -35.37
N THR A 49 5.73 30.18 -35.86
CA THR A 49 5.95 29.91 -37.29
C THR A 49 4.75 30.35 -38.12
N GLN A 50 3.51 30.16 -37.65
CA GLN A 50 2.30 30.65 -38.33
C GLN A 50 2.19 32.17 -38.38
N LEU A 51 2.55 32.87 -37.29
CA LEU A 51 2.52 34.33 -37.22
C LEU A 51 3.45 34.97 -38.28
N PHE A 52 4.61 34.36 -38.50
CA PHE A 52 5.63 34.86 -39.41
C PHE A 52 5.56 34.27 -40.84
N THR A 53 4.60 33.38 -41.13
CA THR A 53 4.45 32.73 -42.45
C THR A 53 3.25 33.26 -43.26
N GLN A 54 2.59 34.34 -42.85
CA GLN A 54 1.44 34.84 -43.59
C GLN A 54 1.82 35.54 -44.91
N LYS A 55 1.89 34.77 -46.00
CA LYS A 55 0.93 34.79 -47.13
C LYS A 55 1.39 34.03 -48.37
N ASP A 56 2.70 33.79 -48.56
CA ASP A 56 3.25 33.24 -49.81
C ASP A 56 4.17 32.02 -49.65
N GLY A 57 4.15 31.34 -48.50
CA GLY A 57 4.87 30.07 -48.31
C GLY A 57 6.40 30.15 -48.36
N ASN A 58 6.98 31.33 -48.55
CA ASN A 58 8.42 31.58 -48.53
C ASN A 58 8.74 32.72 -47.55
N SER A 59 9.66 32.40 -46.62
CA SER A 59 10.47 33.27 -45.76
C SER A 59 10.01 34.74 -45.57
N LEU A 60 9.61 35.06 -44.33
CA LEU A 60 9.72 36.37 -43.65
C LEU A 60 9.92 37.60 -44.58
N ASN A 61 8.94 37.92 -45.42
CA ASN A 61 9.07 39.04 -46.35
C ASN A 61 8.64 40.32 -45.62
N VAL A 62 9.55 40.91 -44.84
CA VAL A 62 9.33 42.16 -44.11
C VAL A 62 9.26 43.29 -45.14
N PRO A 63 8.11 43.97 -45.31
CA PRO A 63 7.98 45.03 -46.29
C PRO A 63 8.90 46.20 -45.94
N LEU A 64 9.96 46.39 -46.73
CA LEU A 64 10.89 47.50 -46.54
C LEU A 64 10.18 48.85 -46.83
N PRO A 65 10.39 49.88 -46.00
CA PRO A 65 9.82 51.19 -46.26
C PRO A 65 10.36 51.78 -47.57
N SER A 66 9.51 52.46 -48.33
CA SER A 66 9.84 53.04 -49.65
C SER A 66 11.04 54.00 -49.63
N TYR A 67 11.35 54.61 -48.49
CA TYR A 67 12.51 55.49 -48.37
C TYR A 67 13.86 54.74 -48.37
N PHE A 68 13.88 53.40 -48.20
CA PHE A 68 15.10 52.59 -48.25
C PHE A 68 15.77 52.59 -49.63
N GLU A 69 15.00 52.80 -50.70
CA GLU A 69 15.54 52.95 -52.06
C GLU A 69 16.46 54.17 -52.20
N TYR A 70 16.35 55.14 -51.29
CA TYR A 70 17.10 56.40 -51.30
C TYR A 70 18.22 56.46 -50.25
N ILE A 71 18.43 55.39 -49.47
CA ILE A 71 19.48 55.33 -48.44
C ILE A 71 20.77 54.77 -49.04
N THR A 72 21.92 55.35 -48.65
CA THR A 72 23.23 54.84 -49.04
C THR A 72 23.53 53.47 -48.40
N ASN A 73 24.16 52.57 -49.16
CA ASN A 73 24.52 51.21 -48.71
C ASN A 73 25.30 51.18 -47.37
N ALA A 74 26.05 52.23 -47.03
CA ALA A 74 26.75 52.34 -45.75
C ALA A 74 25.79 52.46 -44.55
N LYS A 75 24.73 53.27 -44.68
CA LYS A 75 23.70 53.45 -43.64
C LYS A 75 22.76 52.26 -43.54
N ILE A 76 22.49 51.57 -44.65
CA ILE A 76 21.75 50.29 -44.64
C ILE A 76 22.53 49.23 -43.86
N LYS A 77 23.86 49.15 -44.07
CA LYS A 77 24.72 48.26 -43.27
C LYS A 77 24.70 48.62 -41.79
N GLU A 78 24.82 49.90 -41.45
CA GLU A 78 24.74 50.38 -40.06
C GLU A 78 23.40 50.00 -39.39
N LEU A 79 22.29 50.06 -40.12
CA LEU A 79 20.98 49.61 -39.63
C LEU A 79 20.92 48.09 -39.44
N ILE A 80 21.49 47.31 -40.36
CA ILE A 80 21.53 45.84 -40.25
C ILE A 80 22.36 45.39 -39.04
N TYR A 81 23.43 46.10 -38.72
CA TYR A 81 24.29 45.79 -37.56
C TYR A 81 23.77 46.36 -36.23
N ASN A 82 22.73 47.21 -36.26
CA ASN A 82 22.13 47.77 -35.05
C ASN A 82 20.85 47.00 -34.67
N GLU A 83 21.01 46.04 -33.75
CA GLU A 83 19.93 45.16 -33.29
C GLU A 83 18.76 45.91 -32.65
N GLU A 84 19.01 47.03 -31.96
CA GLU A 84 17.96 47.84 -31.31
C GLU A 84 17.06 48.54 -32.32
N LEU A 85 17.63 49.08 -33.39
CA LEU A 85 16.85 49.74 -34.44
C LEU A 85 16.07 48.73 -35.28
N LEU A 86 16.66 47.58 -35.59
CA LEU A 86 15.98 46.51 -36.31
C LEU A 86 14.82 45.93 -35.49
N SER A 87 15.04 45.66 -34.21
CA SER A 87 13.98 45.18 -33.31
C SER A 87 12.89 46.23 -33.10
N GLY A 88 13.24 47.51 -32.94
CA GLY A 88 12.27 48.61 -32.86
C GLY A 88 11.42 48.75 -34.12
N TYR A 89 12.03 48.57 -35.30
CA TYR A 89 11.31 48.59 -36.57
C TYR A 89 10.33 47.41 -36.69
N LEU A 90 10.78 46.19 -36.39
CA LEU A 90 9.92 44.99 -36.40
C LEU A 90 8.76 45.08 -35.40
N LEU A 91 9.03 45.59 -34.19
CA LEU A 91 8.00 45.83 -33.18
C LEU A 91 6.97 46.87 -33.62
N THR A 92 7.39 47.88 -34.40
CA THR A 92 6.49 48.90 -34.93
C THR A 92 5.64 48.34 -36.07
N LEU A 93 6.24 47.52 -36.93
CA LEU A 93 5.57 46.91 -38.07
C LEU A 93 4.50 45.92 -37.64
N TYR A 94 4.81 45.04 -36.69
CA TYR A 94 3.92 43.97 -36.22
C TYR A 94 3.18 44.33 -34.91
N LYS A 95 3.09 45.62 -34.60
CA LYS A 95 2.58 46.11 -33.31
C LYS A 95 1.17 45.60 -33.02
N GLU A 96 0.29 45.66 -34.02
CA GLU A 96 -1.12 45.27 -33.86
C GLU A 96 -1.26 43.75 -33.70
N GLU A 97 -0.44 42.97 -34.40
CA GLU A 97 -0.37 41.51 -34.28
C GLU A 97 0.12 41.11 -32.88
N PHE A 98 1.14 41.78 -32.33
CA PHE A 98 1.60 41.55 -30.96
C PHE A 98 0.55 41.96 -29.92
N ILE A 99 -0.21 43.03 -30.16
CA ILE A 99 -1.34 43.42 -29.29
C ILE A 99 -2.46 42.37 -29.34
N GLY A 100 -2.78 41.86 -30.52
CA GLY A 100 -3.73 40.76 -30.71
C GLY A 100 -3.30 39.50 -29.97
N LEU A 101 -2.04 39.09 -30.15
CA LEU A 101 -1.45 37.95 -29.47
C LEU A 101 -1.48 38.10 -27.95
N LYS A 102 -1.12 39.28 -27.43
CA LYS A 102 -1.17 39.54 -25.99
C LYS A 102 -2.59 39.41 -25.44
N ARG A 103 -3.60 39.84 -26.20
CA ARG A 103 -5.01 39.70 -25.82
C ARG A 103 -5.45 38.24 -25.80
N GLU A 104 -5.08 37.46 -26.83
CA GLU A 104 -5.38 36.03 -26.89
C GLU A 104 -4.69 35.26 -25.75
N LEU A 105 -3.42 35.55 -25.50
CA LEU A 105 -2.67 34.96 -24.40
C LEU A 105 -3.33 35.24 -23.04
N ASN A 106 -3.73 36.49 -22.80
CA ASN A 106 -4.44 36.85 -21.57
C ASN A 106 -5.78 36.12 -21.44
N ALA A 107 -6.54 35.98 -22.53
CA ALA A 107 -7.80 35.24 -22.52
C ALA A 107 -7.60 33.74 -22.22
N VAL A 108 -6.52 33.14 -22.73
CA VAL A 108 -6.16 31.74 -22.40
C VAL A 108 -5.78 31.63 -20.92
N ILE A 109 -4.97 32.55 -20.39
CA ILE A 109 -4.57 32.56 -18.97
C ILE A 109 -5.81 32.68 -18.07
N GLU A 110 -6.72 33.61 -18.37
CA GLU A 110 -7.96 33.78 -17.62
C GLU A 110 -8.84 32.53 -17.68
N GLY A 111 -8.95 31.91 -18.86
CA GLY A 111 -9.67 30.64 -19.04
C GLY A 111 -9.07 29.50 -18.21
N GLN A 112 -7.74 29.37 -18.20
CA GLN A 112 -7.02 28.38 -17.40
C GLN A 112 -7.21 28.60 -15.90
N GLN A 113 -7.11 29.85 -15.43
CA GLN A 113 -7.33 30.18 -14.02
C GLN A 113 -8.77 29.84 -13.58
N LYS A 114 -9.76 30.16 -14.40
CA LYS A 114 -11.16 29.84 -14.12
C LYS A 114 -11.41 28.33 -14.07
N ALA A 115 -10.89 27.59 -15.05
CA ALA A 115 -11.00 26.14 -15.09
C ALA A 115 -10.31 25.49 -13.87
N ALA A 116 -9.13 25.97 -13.48
CA ALA A 116 -8.42 25.50 -12.30
C ALA A 116 -9.22 25.77 -11.01
N LEU A 117 -9.87 26.93 -10.91
CA LEU A 117 -10.72 27.28 -9.77
C LEU A 117 -11.98 26.41 -9.71
N GLU A 118 -12.65 26.17 -10.84
CA GLU A 118 -13.82 25.29 -10.91
C GLU A 118 -13.46 23.85 -10.52
N LEU A 119 -12.30 23.36 -10.97
CA LEU A 119 -11.80 22.04 -10.62
C LEU A 119 -11.49 21.98 -9.12
N LYS A 120 -10.77 22.99 -8.59
CA LYS A 120 -10.52 23.10 -7.15
C LYS A 120 -11.82 23.06 -6.34
N ASN A 121 -12.81 23.88 -6.70
CA ASN A 121 -14.08 23.94 -5.99
C ASN A 121 -14.86 22.62 -6.07
N LYS A 122 -14.84 21.95 -7.22
CA LYS A 122 -15.51 20.66 -7.41
C LYS A 122 -14.91 19.54 -6.55
N TYR A 123 -13.59 19.52 -6.40
CA TYR A 123 -12.88 18.42 -5.73
C TYR A 123 -12.57 18.71 -4.25
N ILE A 124 -12.49 19.98 -3.84
CA ILE A 124 -12.05 20.40 -2.49
C ILE A 124 -13.18 21.08 -1.69
N ASP A 125 -13.95 22.00 -2.27
CA ASP A 125 -14.80 22.93 -1.48
C ASP A 125 -16.31 22.61 -1.52
N CYS A 126 -16.73 21.51 -2.13
CA CYS A 126 -18.12 21.05 -2.04
C CYS A 126 -18.27 20.23 -0.74
N ASP A 127 -19.33 20.44 0.05
CA ASP A 127 -19.69 19.65 1.26
C ASP A 127 -19.79 18.13 1.02
N ASP A 128 -19.64 17.70 -0.24
CA ASP A 128 -19.65 16.33 -0.76
C ASP A 128 -18.33 15.97 -1.48
N GLY A 129 -17.25 16.67 -1.12
CA GLY A 129 -15.94 16.68 -1.78
C GLY A 129 -15.31 15.29 -1.84
N LEU A 130 -14.66 15.00 -2.95
CA LEU A 130 -13.97 13.72 -3.15
C LEU A 130 -12.91 13.48 -2.07
N LEU A 131 -12.31 14.55 -1.55
CA LEU A 131 -11.32 14.49 -0.48
C LEU A 131 -11.92 13.93 0.82
N ASP A 132 -13.06 14.46 1.27
CA ASP A 132 -13.73 13.99 2.49
C ASP A 132 -14.21 12.55 2.35
N LYS A 133 -14.73 12.19 1.17
CA LYS A 133 -15.08 10.80 0.85
C LYS A 133 -13.87 9.88 0.86
N ALA A 134 -12.73 10.33 0.32
CA ALA A 134 -11.48 9.56 0.35
C ALA A 134 -10.95 9.41 1.78
N LEU A 135 -11.02 10.44 2.61
CA LEU A 135 -10.63 10.39 4.03
C LEU A 135 -11.54 9.45 4.84
N ALA A 136 -12.86 9.49 4.59
CA ALA A 136 -13.80 8.56 5.21
C ALA A 136 -13.50 7.11 4.78
N LEU A 137 -13.22 6.89 3.49
CA LEU A 137 -12.87 5.57 2.98
C LEU A 137 -11.55 5.03 3.58
N ASP A 138 -10.52 5.88 3.70
CA ASP A 138 -9.26 5.54 4.37
C ASP A 138 -9.48 5.16 5.84
N THR A 139 -10.37 5.88 6.52
CA THR A 139 -10.76 5.56 7.90
C THR A 139 -11.42 4.19 7.99
N HIS A 140 -12.40 3.90 7.13
CA HIS A 140 -13.05 2.59 7.10
C HIS A 140 -12.08 1.45 6.73
N LEU A 141 -11.14 1.69 5.80
CA LEU A 141 -10.11 0.72 5.45
C LEU A 141 -9.21 0.39 6.65
N LYS A 142 -8.80 1.39 7.43
CA LYS A 142 -8.03 1.19 8.66
C LYS A 142 -8.82 0.41 9.71
N GLU A 143 -10.11 0.67 9.86
CA GLU A 143 -10.98 -0.10 10.75
C GLU A 143 -11.10 -1.56 10.32
N TYR A 144 -11.25 -1.82 9.01
CA TYR A 144 -11.31 -3.19 8.49
C TYR A 144 -9.98 -3.93 8.62
N ASP A 145 -8.85 -3.27 8.37
CA ASP A 145 -7.52 -3.85 8.60
C ASP A 145 -7.33 -4.24 10.08
N SER A 146 -7.76 -3.36 11.01
CA SER A 146 -7.73 -3.66 12.44
C SER A 146 -8.60 -4.88 12.80
N LYS A 147 -9.83 -4.94 12.27
CA LYS A 147 -10.73 -6.09 12.47
C LYS A 147 -10.14 -7.38 11.89
N LEU A 148 -9.52 -7.32 10.72
CA LEU A 148 -8.89 -8.48 10.09
C LEU A 148 -7.73 -9.01 10.95
N LYS A 149 -6.86 -8.13 11.46
CA LYS A 149 -5.80 -8.51 12.40
C LYS A 149 -6.34 -9.18 13.65
N THR A 150 -7.43 -8.66 14.22
CA THR A 150 -8.07 -9.31 15.38
C THR A 150 -8.66 -10.68 15.02
N PHE A 151 -9.22 -10.82 13.83
CA PHE A 151 -9.76 -12.09 13.35
C PHE A 151 -8.65 -13.14 13.16
N ASP A 152 -7.54 -12.76 12.53
CA ASP A 152 -6.38 -13.64 12.35
C ASP A 152 -5.82 -14.11 13.70
N HIS A 153 -5.71 -13.19 14.66
CA HIS A 153 -5.28 -13.53 16.02
C HIS A 153 -6.23 -14.53 16.69
N LEU A 154 -7.54 -14.28 16.64
CA LEU A 154 -8.55 -15.20 17.18
C LEU A 154 -8.55 -16.55 16.45
N GLN A 155 -8.28 -16.57 15.15
CA GLN A 155 -8.18 -17.80 14.38
C GLN A 155 -6.98 -18.64 14.85
N ILE A 156 -5.83 -18.01 15.09
CA ILE A 156 -4.65 -18.67 15.65
C ILE A 156 -4.96 -19.22 17.05
N GLU A 157 -5.54 -18.40 17.93
CA GLU A 157 -5.91 -18.80 19.30
C GLU A 157 -6.90 -19.98 19.28
N MET A 158 -7.89 -19.97 18.38
CA MET A 158 -8.81 -21.09 18.19
C MET A 158 -8.07 -22.37 17.78
N TYR A 159 -7.11 -22.30 16.86
CA TYR A 159 -6.33 -23.49 16.49
C TYR A 159 -5.41 -23.97 17.61
N GLU A 160 -4.82 -23.06 18.40
CA GLU A 160 -4.01 -23.41 19.57
C GLU A 160 -4.85 -24.09 20.65
N THR A 161 -6.03 -23.55 20.96
CA THR A 161 -6.96 -24.15 21.92
C THR A 161 -7.48 -25.50 21.44
N LEU A 162 -7.86 -25.63 20.16
CA LEU A 162 -8.28 -26.90 19.57
C LEU A 162 -7.15 -27.93 19.59
N ASN A 163 -5.91 -27.51 19.31
CA ASN A 163 -4.74 -28.38 19.40
C ASN A 163 -4.44 -28.78 20.85
N GLY A 164 -4.60 -27.86 21.81
CA GLY A 164 -4.48 -28.15 23.25
C GLY A 164 -5.51 -29.16 23.74
N LEU A 165 -6.74 -29.10 23.21
CA LEU A 165 -7.84 -30.02 23.47
C LEU A 165 -7.78 -31.29 22.61
N SER A 166 -6.83 -31.41 21.68
CA SER A 166 -6.69 -32.61 20.86
C SER A 166 -6.34 -33.81 21.74
N SER A 167 -6.88 -34.99 21.39
CA SER A 167 -6.59 -36.25 22.09
C SER A 167 -5.08 -36.48 22.23
N LYS A 168 -4.30 -36.09 21.22
CA LYS A 168 -2.82 -36.19 21.23
C LYS A 168 -2.17 -35.28 22.26
N SER A 169 -2.59 -34.01 22.36
CA SER A 169 -2.05 -33.07 23.34
C SER A 169 -2.43 -33.48 24.77
N ILE A 170 -3.69 -33.87 24.97
CA ILE A 170 -4.18 -34.37 26.27
C ILE A 170 -3.43 -35.65 26.67
N ALA A 171 -3.26 -36.60 25.75
CA ALA A 171 -2.50 -37.83 26.00
C ALA A 171 -1.03 -37.51 26.36
N LYS A 172 -0.40 -36.57 25.67
CA LYS A 172 0.96 -36.12 26.00
C LYS A 172 1.03 -35.55 27.42
N HIS A 173 0.10 -34.68 27.80
CA HIS A 173 0.06 -34.12 29.16
C HIS A 173 -0.09 -35.21 30.25
N PHE A 174 -0.96 -36.21 30.04
CA PHE A 174 -1.07 -37.33 30.98
C PHE A 174 0.16 -38.25 30.98
N SER A 175 0.81 -38.41 29.83
CA SER A 175 2.08 -39.14 29.71
C SER A 175 3.20 -38.44 30.48
N ASP A 176 3.32 -37.12 30.36
CA ASP A 176 4.31 -36.32 31.07
C ASP A 176 4.07 -36.39 32.59
N LYS A 177 2.82 -36.32 33.05
CA LYS A 177 2.47 -36.54 34.46
C LYS A 177 2.83 -37.95 34.95
N ALA A 178 2.60 -38.99 34.13
CA ALA A 178 3.02 -40.34 34.48
C ALA A 178 4.55 -40.44 34.59
N ALA A 179 5.31 -39.80 33.69
CA ALA A 179 6.76 -39.76 33.78
C ALA A 179 7.24 -39.06 35.07
N THR A 180 6.65 -37.92 35.44
CA THR A 180 6.97 -37.24 36.70
C THR A 180 6.62 -38.09 37.93
N ASN A 181 5.49 -38.79 37.93
CA ASN A 181 5.13 -39.70 39.02
C ASN A 181 6.11 -40.86 39.15
N GLU A 182 6.62 -41.41 38.03
CA GLU A 182 7.65 -42.45 38.04
C GLU A 182 8.97 -41.94 38.63
N ALA A 183 9.39 -40.73 38.23
CA ALA A 183 10.57 -40.08 38.79
C ALA A 183 10.43 -39.86 40.30
N ASN A 184 9.29 -39.34 40.76
CA ASN A 184 9.00 -39.15 42.19
C ASN A 184 8.99 -40.49 42.96
N CYS A 185 8.43 -41.57 42.37
CA CYS A 185 8.47 -42.90 42.98
C CYS A 185 9.90 -43.41 43.12
N SER A 186 10.72 -43.22 42.08
CA SER A 186 12.14 -43.62 42.08
C SER A 186 12.90 -42.83 43.14
N GLU A 187 12.71 -41.52 43.20
CA GLU A 187 13.33 -40.65 44.20
C GLU A 187 12.92 -41.02 45.63
N LEU A 188 11.65 -41.35 45.88
CA LEU A 188 11.20 -41.83 47.20
C LEU A 188 11.93 -43.12 47.61
N LEU A 189 12.14 -44.06 46.68
CA LEU A 189 12.85 -45.31 46.95
C LEU A 189 14.35 -45.10 47.11
N ASP A 190 14.96 -44.25 46.28
CA ASP A 190 16.38 -43.91 46.34
C ASP A 190 16.71 -43.22 47.67
N ASN A 191 15.87 -42.27 48.10
CA ASN A 191 16.02 -41.61 49.40
C ASN A 191 15.85 -42.58 50.57
N ALA A 192 14.89 -43.50 50.50
CA ALA A 192 14.69 -44.52 51.53
C ALA A 192 15.87 -45.51 51.60
N SER A 193 16.45 -45.88 50.46
CA SER A 193 17.57 -46.82 50.37
C SER A 193 18.93 -46.19 50.74
N SER A 194 19.06 -44.87 50.59
CA SER A 194 20.27 -44.10 50.93
C SER A 194 20.37 -43.75 52.42
N THR A 195 19.33 -44.04 53.21
CA THR A 195 19.33 -43.76 54.65
C THR A 195 20.02 -44.91 55.38
N GLU A 196 21.24 -44.70 55.91
CA GLU A 196 22.04 -45.72 56.62
C GLU A 196 21.41 -46.20 57.95
N VAL A 197 20.33 -45.57 58.41
CA VAL A 197 19.62 -45.88 59.66
C VAL A 197 18.35 -46.66 59.34
N GLU A 198 18.09 -47.75 60.08
CA GLU A 198 16.82 -48.48 60.01
C GLU A 198 15.65 -47.51 60.19
N LEU A 199 14.81 -47.40 59.15
CA LEU A 199 13.62 -46.55 59.16
C LEU A 199 12.72 -46.93 60.35
N SER A 200 12.32 -45.93 61.14
CA SER A 200 11.34 -46.17 62.20
C SER A 200 10.00 -46.61 61.61
N SER A 201 9.20 -47.37 62.38
CA SER A 201 7.87 -47.85 61.95
C SER A 201 6.98 -46.74 61.39
N LYS A 202 7.03 -45.54 61.97
CA LYS A 202 6.26 -44.38 61.49
C LYS A 202 6.77 -43.84 60.15
N GLN A 203 8.10 -43.78 59.96
CA GLN A 203 8.69 -43.35 58.69
C GLN A 203 8.44 -44.35 57.58
N LEU A 204 8.44 -45.65 57.90
CA LEU A 204 8.12 -46.72 56.96
C LEU A 204 6.64 -46.66 56.53
N GLU A 205 5.71 -46.48 57.46
CA GLU A 205 4.28 -46.30 57.15
C GLU A 205 4.05 -45.07 56.25
N GLN A 206 4.73 -43.95 56.56
CA GLN A 206 4.63 -42.73 55.77
C GLN A 206 5.20 -42.91 54.35
N LEU A 207 6.34 -43.59 54.22
CA LEU A 207 6.93 -43.92 52.92
C LEU A 207 6.01 -44.82 52.10
N LEU A 208 5.46 -45.87 52.70
CA LEU A 208 4.50 -46.77 52.06
C LEU A 208 3.26 -46.02 51.57
N GLN A 209 2.73 -45.11 52.39
CA GLN A 209 1.57 -44.30 52.04
C GLN A 209 1.86 -43.32 50.89
N SER A 210 3.01 -42.64 50.94
CA SER A 210 3.44 -41.73 49.85
C SER A 210 3.70 -42.50 48.56
N TYR A 211 4.39 -43.65 48.62
CA TYR A 211 4.67 -44.48 47.46
C TYR A 211 3.40 -45.06 46.84
N THR A 212 2.49 -45.62 47.64
CA THR A 212 1.22 -46.17 47.13
C THR A 212 0.35 -45.10 46.49
N THR A 213 0.32 -43.88 47.06
CA THR A 213 -0.40 -42.74 46.48
C THR A 213 0.18 -42.35 45.13
N GLN A 214 1.50 -42.19 45.04
CA GLN A 214 2.17 -41.81 43.79
C GLN A 214 2.04 -42.90 42.71
N ARG A 215 2.15 -44.18 43.11
CA ARG A 215 1.99 -45.32 42.21
C ARG A 215 0.57 -45.46 41.71
N TYR A 216 -0.42 -45.21 42.55
CA TYR A 216 -1.83 -45.18 42.14
C TYR A 216 -2.08 -44.10 41.08
N GLU A 217 -1.62 -42.87 41.31
CA GLU A 217 -1.75 -41.78 40.34
C GLU A 217 -1.00 -42.08 39.03
N TRP A 218 0.16 -42.74 39.10
CA TRP A 218 0.86 -43.23 37.90
C TRP A 218 0.00 -44.19 37.07
N HIS A 219 -0.57 -45.22 37.70
CA HIS A 219 -1.41 -46.22 37.01
C HIS A 219 -2.65 -45.57 36.38
N LYS A 220 -3.31 -44.67 37.11
CA LYS A 220 -4.45 -43.89 36.63
C LYS A 220 -4.08 -43.04 35.41
N ASN A 221 -2.96 -42.32 35.44
CA ASN A 221 -2.49 -41.53 34.31
C ASN A 221 -2.16 -42.39 33.09
N LYS A 222 -1.50 -43.54 33.28
CA LYS A 222 -1.22 -44.54 32.23
C LYS A 222 -2.49 -45.10 31.61
N GLU A 223 -3.51 -45.39 32.40
CA GLU A 223 -4.80 -45.86 31.92
C GLU A 223 -5.51 -44.79 31.08
N CYS A 224 -5.47 -43.53 31.51
CA CYS A 224 -5.99 -42.39 30.73
C CYS A 224 -5.31 -42.26 29.36
N VAL A 225 -3.98 -42.33 29.30
CA VAL A 225 -3.23 -42.31 28.02
C VAL A 225 -3.64 -43.47 27.13
N SER A 226 -3.71 -44.69 27.67
CA SER A 226 -4.11 -45.88 26.91
C SER A 226 -5.53 -45.73 26.33
N LYS A 227 -6.49 -45.21 27.11
CA LYS A 227 -7.87 -44.97 26.65
C LYS A 227 -7.94 -43.92 25.54
N LEU A 228 -7.15 -42.85 25.63
CA LEU A 228 -7.09 -41.78 24.64
C LEU A 228 -6.43 -42.23 23.32
N GLU A 229 -5.36 -43.02 23.39
CA GLU A 229 -4.67 -43.55 22.20
C GLU A 229 -5.50 -44.61 21.46
N HIS A 230 -6.18 -45.48 22.20
CA HIS A 230 -6.97 -46.58 21.62
C HIS A 230 -8.41 -46.19 21.24
N HIS A 231 -8.73 -44.88 21.18
CA HIS A 231 -10.04 -44.36 20.79
C HIS A 231 -11.23 -44.95 21.57
N LYS A 232 -11.00 -45.44 22.80
CA LYS A 232 -12.05 -46.01 23.66
C LYS A 232 -12.87 -44.95 24.41
N VAL A 233 -12.55 -43.67 24.23
CA VAL A 233 -13.35 -42.56 24.74
C VAL A 233 -14.45 -42.26 23.73
N VAL A 234 -15.59 -42.93 23.88
CA VAL A 234 -16.80 -42.65 23.11
C VAL A 234 -17.28 -41.24 23.46
N GLY A 235 -17.16 -40.29 22.52
CA GLY A 235 -17.73 -38.94 22.68
C GLY A 235 -16.84 -37.74 22.32
N LEU A 236 -15.69 -37.93 21.65
CA LEU A 236 -14.83 -36.85 21.17
C LEU A 236 -14.56 -36.94 19.65
N GLU A 237 -15.56 -37.40 18.89
CA GLU A 237 -15.63 -37.26 17.42
C GLU A 237 -16.64 -36.18 17.03
#